data_AF-A0A945EET9-F1
#
_entry.id   AF-A0A945EET9-F1
#
_cell.length_a   1.000
_cell.length_b   1.000
_cell.length_c   1.000
_cell.angle_alpha   90.00
_cell.angle_beta   90.00
_cell.angle_gamma   90.00
#
_symmetry.space_group_name_H-M   'P 1'
#
loop_
_entity.id
_entity.type
_entity.pdbx_description
1 polymer ?
#
loop_
_entity_poly.entity_id
_entity_poly.type
_entity_poly.pdbx_seq_one_letter_code
_entity_poly.pdbx_strand_id
1 'polypeptide(L)'
;MKKLLFTTILLLLLNGCATTAGYKQVMKTWIGSTETALIRSRGTPNSTYTSGGSKFLEYNQSYTSSKSYYSSYDFDSYGGSGYSYPIGGNTYSCKTTYEIKNGIVLNIRWVGNNCKAKETEKSEKIKPTKKVDTNKKSYKDYSF
;
A
#
# COMPACT_ATOMS: atom_id res chain seq x y z
N MET A 1 19.34 -15.59 -33.08
CA MET A 1 17.98 -16.00 -32.61
C MET A 1 17.85 -16.08 -31.08
N LYS A 2 18.80 -16.68 -30.32
CA LYS A 2 18.74 -16.74 -28.84
C LYS A 2 18.67 -15.36 -28.14
N LYS A 3 19.35 -14.33 -28.68
CA LYS A 3 19.31 -12.97 -28.14
C LYS A 3 17.95 -12.29 -28.31
N LEU A 4 17.25 -12.56 -29.42
CA LEU A 4 15.90 -12.01 -29.66
C LEU A 4 14.88 -12.59 -28.67
N LEU A 5 15.00 -13.88 -28.38
CA LEU A 5 14.14 -14.61 -27.46
C LEU A 5 14.28 -14.13 -26.01
N PHE A 6 15.50 -13.75 -25.60
CA PHE A 6 15.76 -13.14 -24.30
C PHE A 6 15.13 -11.75 -24.17
N THR A 7 15.15 -10.93 -25.23
CA THR A 7 14.54 -9.60 -25.22
C THR A 7 13.03 -9.65 -25.13
N THR A 8 12.38 -10.61 -25.82
CA THR A 8 10.91 -10.79 -25.77
C THR A 8 10.43 -11.27 -24.40
N ILE A 9 11.17 -12.18 -23.75
CA ILE A 9 10.90 -12.62 -22.37
C ILE A 9 11.08 -11.47 -21.38
N LEU A 10 12.10 -10.62 -21.59
CA LEU A 10 12.33 -9.47 -20.73
C LEU A 10 11.18 -8.44 -20.84
N LEU A 11 10.64 -8.20 -22.04
CA LEU A 11 9.51 -7.27 -22.26
C LEU A 11 8.18 -7.73 -21.65
N LEU A 12 7.91 -9.05 -21.60
CA LEU A 12 6.69 -9.57 -20.98
C LEU A 12 6.64 -9.32 -19.47
N LEU A 13 7.80 -9.24 -18.81
CA LEU A 13 7.91 -9.00 -17.36
C LEU A 13 7.65 -7.54 -16.94
N LEU A 14 7.60 -6.59 -17.88
CA LEU A 14 7.30 -5.17 -17.57
C LEU A 14 5.79 -4.86 -17.49
N ASN A 15 4.90 -5.81 -17.80
CA ASN A 15 3.45 -5.58 -17.71
C ASN A 15 2.89 -5.83 -16.30
N GLY A 16 3.66 -5.51 -15.26
CA GLY A 16 3.23 -5.57 -13.86
C GLY A 16 2.36 -4.37 -13.48
N CYS A 17 1.32 -4.08 -14.26
CA CYS A 17 0.39 -3.00 -13.92
C CYS A 17 -0.19 -3.26 -12.51
N ALA A 18 -0.31 -2.20 -11.71
CA ALA A 18 -0.76 -2.24 -10.32
C ALA A 18 -2.15 -2.89 -10.23
N THR A 19 -2.19 -4.20 -10.01
CA THR A 19 -3.41 -5.02 -10.02
C THR A 19 -3.73 -5.51 -8.61
N THR A 20 -5.00 -5.86 -8.40
CA THR A 20 -5.47 -6.52 -7.18
C THR A 20 -4.82 -7.89 -6.99
N ALA A 21 -4.52 -8.60 -8.08
CA ALA A 21 -3.81 -9.88 -8.03
C ALA A 21 -2.39 -9.71 -7.46
N GLY A 22 -1.64 -8.70 -7.94
CA GLY A 22 -0.34 -8.35 -7.38
C GLY A 22 -0.44 -7.93 -5.91
N TYR A 23 -1.47 -7.15 -5.54
CA TYR A 23 -1.71 -6.78 -4.14
C TYR A 23 -1.84 -8.02 -3.24
N LYS A 24 -2.66 -8.99 -3.64
CA LYS A 24 -2.86 -10.25 -2.90
C LYS A 24 -1.55 -11.01 -2.72
N GLN A 25 -0.68 -11.04 -3.74
CA GLN A 25 0.62 -11.70 -3.65
C GLN A 25 1.53 -11.00 -2.64
N VAL A 26 1.62 -9.66 -2.68
CA VAL A 26 2.41 -8.89 -1.71
C VAL A 26 1.85 -9.05 -0.28
N MET A 27 0.53 -9.07 -0.10
CA MET A 27 -0.03 -9.29 1.24
C MET A 27 0.40 -10.64 1.82
N LYS A 28 0.40 -11.70 1.02
CA LYS A 28 0.86 -13.02 1.49
C LYS A 28 2.30 -13.04 1.99
N THR A 29 3.19 -12.20 1.48
CA THR A 29 4.59 -12.16 1.94
C THR A 29 4.74 -11.58 3.34
N TRP A 30 3.75 -10.83 3.84
CA TRP A 30 3.79 -10.23 5.17
C TRP A 30 3.39 -11.19 6.29
N ILE A 31 2.71 -12.31 5.97
CA ILE A 31 2.36 -13.32 6.98
C ILE A 31 3.66 -13.89 7.59
N GLY A 32 3.73 -13.93 8.92
CA GLY A 32 4.92 -14.35 9.66
C GLY A 32 6.00 -13.27 9.83
N SER A 33 5.83 -12.08 9.25
CA SER A 33 6.74 -10.96 9.48
C SER A 33 6.51 -10.32 10.85
N THR A 34 7.53 -9.65 11.38
CA THR A 34 7.38 -8.92 12.66
C THR A 34 6.63 -7.61 12.48
N GLU A 35 5.96 -7.17 13.54
CA GLU A 35 5.31 -5.86 13.61
C GLU A 35 6.28 -4.73 13.23
N THR A 36 7.50 -4.76 13.79
CA THR A 36 8.52 -3.75 13.51
C THR A 36 8.93 -3.74 12.03
N ALA A 37 9.07 -4.90 11.39
CA ALA A 37 9.39 -4.97 9.96
C ALA A 37 8.26 -4.40 9.10
N LEU A 38 7.01 -4.69 9.48
CA LEU A 38 5.84 -4.14 8.82
C LEU A 38 5.80 -2.60 8.93
N ILE A 39 5.94 -2.05 10.14
CA ILE A 39 5.94 -0.60 10.37
C ILE A 39 7.10 0.08 9.65
N ARG A 40 8.30 -0.52 9.65
CA ARG A 40 9.46 0.04 8.94
C ARG A 40 9.23 0.12 7.42
N SER A 41 8.53 -0.87 6.86
CA SER A 41 8.28 -0.91 5.42
C SER A 41 7.06 -0.10 4.97
N ARG A 42 5.97 -0.11 5.74
CA ARG A 42 4.72 0.56 5.36
C ARG A 42 4.53 1.94 6.01
N GLY A 43 5.35 2.29 6.99
CA GLY A 43 5.23 3.49 7.81
C GLY A 43 4.32 3.30 9.02
N THR A 44 3.98 4.40 9.68
CA THR A 44 3.09 4.42 10.84
C THR A 44 1.65 4.09 10.40
N PRO A 45 0.93 3.21 11.12
CA PRO A 45 -0.47 2.89 10.82
C PRO A 45 -1.38 4.10 11.05
N ASN A 46 -2.51 4.12 10.34
CA ASN A 46 -3.55 5.15 10.52
C ASN A 46 -4.31 4.96 11.83
N SER A 47 -4.51 3.72 12.26
CA SER A 47 -5.12 3.40 13.55
C SER A 47 -4.62 2.06 14.08
N THR A 48 -4.74 1.88 15.39
CA THR A 48 -4.39 0.63 16.07
C THR A 48 -5.41 0.31 17.15
N TYR A 49 -5.78 -0.95 17.30
CA TYR A 49 -6.68 -1.41 18.37
C TYR A 49 -6.32 -2.82 18.81
N THR A 50 -6.79 -3.25 19.98
CA THR A 50 -6.58 -4.61 20.50
C THR A 50 -7.91 -5.29 20.75
N SER A 51 -7.98 -6.58 20.44
CA SER A 51 -9.16 -7.42 20.70
C SER A 51 -8.77 -8.89 20.68
N GLY A 52 -9.35 -9.70 21.58
CA GLY A 52 -9.11 -11.15 21.62
C GLY A 52 -7.64 -11.56 21.83
N GLY A 53 -6.84 -10.70 22.47
CA GLY A 53 -5.39 -10.91 22.64
C GLY A 53 -4.55 -10.67 21.37
N SER A 54 -5.17 -10.19 20.30
CA SER A 54 -4.49 -9.74 19.08
C SER A 54 -4.47 -8.20 19.03
N LYS A 55 -3.42 -7.66 18.42
CA LYS A 55 -3.31 -6.24 18.05
C LYS A 55 -3.63 -6.09 16.57
N PHE A 56 -4.30 -5.02 16.20
CA PHE A 56 -4.67 -4.72 14.83
C PHE A 56 -4.05 -3.40 14.41
N LEU A 57 -3.41 -3.38 13.23
CA LEU A 57 -2.90 -2.16 12.60
C LEU A 57 -3.67 -1.90 11.31
N GLU A 58 -4.28 -0.73 11.17
CA GLU A 58 -4.98 -0.34 9.94
C GLU A 58 -4.16 0.65 9.12
N TYR A 59 -4.12 0.40 7.81
CA TYR A 59 -3.57 1.31 6.81
C TYR A 59 -4.68 1.66 5.81
N ASN A 60 -4.92 2.95 5.61
CA ASN A 60 -5.97 3.48 4.77
C ASN A 60 -5.33 4.33 3.66
N GLN A 61 -5.75 4.05 2.42
CA GLN A 61 -5.35 4.81 1.26
C GLN A 61 -6.63 5.17 0.50
N SER A 62 -6.84 6.45 0.24
CA SER A 62 -7.98 6.90 -0.55
C SER A 62 -7.63 8.11 -1.39
N TYR A 63 -8.22 8.19 -2.57
CA TYR A 63 -8.20 9.38 -3.41
C TYR A 63 -9.51 9.46 -4.20
N THR A 64 -9.91 10.67 -4.54
CA THR A 64 -11.06 10.91 -5.42
C THR A 64 -10.52 11.40 -6.76
N SER A 65 -10.93 10.77 -7.85
CA SER A 65 -10.55 11.26 -9.18
C SER A 65 -11.33 12.54 -9.49
N SER A 66 -10.62 13.58 -9.92
CA SER A 66 -11.21 14.86 -10.30
C SER A 66 -11.84 14.85 -11.70
N LYS A 67 -12.16 13.67 -12.26
CA LYS A 67 -12.85 13.59 -13.56
C LYS A 67 -14.28 14.11 -13.39
N SER A 68 -14.41 15.43 -13.54
CA SER A 68 -15.67 16.14 -13.65
C SER A 68 -16.38 15.65 -14.91
N TYR A 69 -17.59 15.12 -14.76
CA TYR A 69 -18.41 14.75 -15.91
C TYR A 69 -19.19 15.96 -16.44
N TYR A 70 -19.46 16.96 -15.58
CA TYR A 70 -20.15 18.20 -15.94
C TYR A 70 -19.71 19.36 -15.02
N SER A 71 -19.64 20.56 -15.59
CA SER A 71 -19.63 21.82 -14.84
C SER A 71 -21.06 22.32 -14.75
N SER A 72 -21.68 22.36 -13.56
CA SER A 72 -22.92 23.12 -13.41
C SER A 72 -22.58 24.59 -13.22
N TYR A 73 -23.39 25.46 -13.81
CA TYR A 73 -23.39 26.89 -13.53
C TYR A 73 -24.56 27.17 -12.61
N ASP A 74 -24.27 27.66 -11.42
CA ASP A 74 -25.29 28.25 -10.57
C ASP A 74 -25.28 29.76 -10.79
N PHE A 75 -26.42 30.31 -11.20
CA PHE A 75 -26.63 31.74 -11.38
C PHE A 75 -27.53 32.22 -10.25
N ASP A 76 -27.18 33.33 -9.61
CA ASP A 76 -28.12 33.97 -8.70
C ASP A 76 -29.38 34.42 -9.46
N SER A 77 -30.48 34.61 -8.72
CA SER A 77 -31.79 34.98 -9.29
C SER A 77 -31.82 36.36 -9.97
N TYR A 78 -30.70 37.10 -9.93
CA TYR A 78 -30.53 38.43 -10.52
C TYR A 78 -29.55 38.44 -11.71
N GLY A 79 -29.05 37.28 -12.15
CA GLY A 79 -28.17 37.16 -13.31
C GLY A 79 -26.71 37.53 -13.04
N GLY A 80 -26.26 37.45 -11.78
CA GLY A 80 -24.88 37.68 -11.36
C GLY A 80 -23.89 36.57 -11.75
N SER A 81 -22.62 36.79 -11.41
CA SER A 81 -21.47 35.93 -11.74
C SER A 81 -21.71 34.45 -11.43
N GLY A 82 -21.71 33.59 -12.45
CA GLY A 82 -21.89 32.15 -12.26
C GLY A 82 -20.62 31.46 -11.73
N TYR A 83 -20.76 30.65 -10.68
CA TYR A 83 -19.68 29.79 -10.19
C TYR A 83 -19.79 28.39 -10.81
N SER A 84 -18.68 27.89 -11.35
CA SER A 84 -18.54 26.51 -11.80
C SER A 84 -17.98 25.67 -10.66
N TYR A 85 -18.68 24.60 -10.30
CA TYR A 85 -18.15 23.56 -9.42
C TYR A 85 -18.14 22.22 -10.16
N PRO A 86 -17.06 21.43 -10.05
CA PRO A 86 -17.00 20.12 -10.68
C PRO A 86 -18.02 19.20 -10.03
N ILE A 87 -18.97 18.68 -10.81
CA ILE A 87 -19.87 17.61 -10.38
C ILE A 87 -19.34 16.29 -10.95
N GLY A 88 -18.95 15.39 -10.04
CA GLY A 88 -18.53 14.04 -10.38
C GLY A 88 -17.22 13.63 -9.69
N GLY A 89 -16.74 12.44 -10.07
CA GLY A 89 -15.55 11.82 -9.50
C GLY A 89 -15.85 10.46 -8.87
N ASN A 90 -14.91 9.53 -9.03
CA ASN A 90 -14.98 8.24 -8.35
C ASN A 90 -14.03 8.26 -7.15
N THR A 91 -14.54 7.86 -5.99
CA THR A 91 -13.68 7.67 -4.81
C THR A 91 -13.11 6.25 -4.84
N TYR A 92 -11.79 6.20 -4.82
CA TYR A 92 -11.00 4.98 -4.77
C TYR A 92 -10.42 4.83 -3.38
N SER A 93 -10.61 3.66 -2.77
CA SER A 93 -10.10 3.38 -1.43
C SER A 93 -9.55 1.97 -1.31
N CYS A 94 -8.60 1.82 -0.40
CA CYS A 94 -8.14 0.55 0.11
C CYS A 94 -7.80 0.69 1.60
N LYS A 95 -8.52 -0.07 2.42
CA LYS A 95 -8.19 -0.29 3.83
C LYS A 95 -7.55 -1.65 3.98
N THR A 96 -6.44 -1.75 4.70
CA THR A 96 -5.77 -3.00 5.01
C THR A 96 -5.51 -3.09 6.51
N THR A 97 -5.99 -4.17 7.10
CA THR A 97 -5.89 -4.46 8.52
C THR A 97 -4.98 -5.67 8.72
N TYR A 98 -3.92 -5.48 9.49
CA TYR A 98 -3.00 -6.54 9.91
C TYR A 98 -3.36 -6.99 11.31
N GLU A 99 -3.61 -8.29 11.48
CA GLU A 99 -3.70 -8.91 12.79
C GLU A 99 -2.31 -9.36 13.24
N ILE A 100 -1.94 -8.93 14.44
CA ILE A 100 -0.64 -9.17 15.06
C ILE A 100 -0.86 -9.89 16.38
N LYS A 101 -0.18 -11.01 16.56
CA LYS A 101 -0.16 -11.76 17.80
C LYS A 101 1.28 -12.11 18.15
N ASN A 102 1.68 -11.84 19.39
CA ASN A 102 3.05 -12.02 19.86
C ASN A 102 4.10 -11.30 18.97
N GLY A 103 3.75 -10.10 18.46
CA GLY A 103 4.62 -9.30 17.60
C GLY A 103 4.77 -9.82 16.16
N ILE A 104 4.01 -10.84 15.76
CA ILE A 104 4.04 -11.45 14.42
C ILE A 104 2.71 -11.25 13.70
N VAL A 105 2.78 -10.92 12.41
CA VAL A 105 1.61 -10.83 11.53
C VAL A 105 1.02 -12.23 11.33
N LEU A 106 -0.19 -12.44 11.86
CA LEU A 106 -0.92 -13.71 11.76
C LEU A 106 -1.87 -13.72 10.56
N ASN A 107 -2.57 -12.61 10.34
CA ASN A 107 -3.60 -12.51 9.31
C ASN A 107 -3.66 -11.09 8.73
N ILE A 108 -4.21 -10.99 7.51
CA ILE A 108 -4.33 -9.73 6.78
C ILE A 108 -5.68 -9.70 6.09
N ARG A 109 -6.45 -8.64 6.34
CA ARG A 109 -7.70 -8.36 5.63
C ARG A 109 -7.57 -7.05 4.87
N TRP A 110 -8.15 -6.97 3.69
CA TRP A 110 -8.28 -5.72 2.96
C TRP A 110 -9.68 -5.56 2.39
N VAL A 111 -10.10 -4.31 2.24
CA VAL A 111 -11.40 -3.93 1.69
C VAL A 111 -11.26 -2.63 0.90
N GLY A 112 -12.01 -2.50 -0.19
CA GLY A 112 -12.00 -1.32 -1.05
C GLY A 112 -11.89 -1.66 -2.53
N ASN A 113 -12.14 -0.67 -3.37
CA ASN A 113 -12.17 -0.79 -4.83
C ASN A 113 -10.82 -0.48 -5.51
N ASN A 114 -9.77 -0.15 -4.75
CA ASN A 114 -8.46 0.21 -5.30
C ASN A 114 -7.27 -0.36 -4.50
N CYS A 115 -7.40 -1.60 -4.00
CA CYS A 115 -6.27 -2.31 -3.39
C CYS A 115 -5.32 -2.84 -4.46
N LYS A 116 -4.23 -2.11 -4.72
CA LYS A 116 -3.25 -2.41 -5.77
C LYS A 116 -1.83 -2.39 -5.18
N ALA A 117 -0.96 -3.29 -5.65
CA ALA A 117 0.43 -3.26 -5.21
C ALA A 117 1.09 -1.96 -5.70
N LYS A 118 1.86 -1.31 -4.82
CA LYS A 118 2.75 -0.24 -5.27
C LYS A 118 3.87 -0.88 -6.10
N GLU A 119 4.19 -0.28 -7.22
CA GLU A 119 5.40 -0.62 -7.96
C GLU A 119 6.59 -0.31 -7.05
N THR A 120 7.25 -1.35 -6.56
CA THR A 120 8.55 -1.18 -5.92
C THR A 120 9.53 -0.89 -7.03
N GLU A 121 10.02 0.35 -7.13
CA GLU A 121 11.27 0.63 -7.83
C GLU A 121 12.28 -0.43 -7.39
N LYS A 122 12.91 -1.09 -8.36
CA LYS A 122 13.84 -2.21 -8.17
C LYS A 122 14.84 -1.90 -7.05
N SER A 123 14.55 -2.28 -5.81
CA SER A 123 15.56 -2.48 -4.80
C SER A 123 16.21 -3.81 -5.12
N GLU A 124 17.42 -3.71 -5.66
CA GLU A 124 18.42 -4.74 -5.81
C GLU A 124 18.29 -5.86 -4.77
N LYS A 125 18.42 -7.09 -5.26
CA LYS A 125 18.26 -8.35 -4.53
C LYS A 125 18.91 -8.32 -3.15
N ILE A 126 18.11 -8.21 -2.09
CA ILE A 126 18.47 -8.81 -0.80
C ILE A 126 17.39 -9.83 -0.49
N LYS A 127 17.64 -11.09 -0.88
CA LYS A 127 16.94 -12.26 -0.34
C LYS A 127 16.94 -12.12 1.18
N PRO A 128 15.81 -12.29 1.89
CA PRO A 128 15.87 -12.58 3.31
C PRO A 128 16.41 -14.00 3.44
N THR A 129 17.73 -14.13 3.52
CA THR A 129 18.37 -15.32 4.03
C THR A 129 17.93 -15.48 5.47
N LYS A 130 17.07 -16.48 5.71
CA LYS A 130 16.97 -17.12 7.02
C LYS A 130 18.39 -17.43 7.48
N LYS A 131 18.86 -16.78 8.55
CA LYS A 131 19.46 -17.40 9.74
C LYS A 131 19.46 -16.38 10.87
N VAL A 132 18.90 -16.81 12.00
CA VAL A 132 19.12 -16.19 13.31
C VAL A 132 20.58 -16.47 13.62
N ASP A 133 21.41 -15.43 13.67
CA ASP A 133 22.73 -15.49 14.27
C ASP A 133 22.77 -14.46 15.41
N THR A 134 22.68 -14.99 16.62
CA THR A 134 22.99 -14.30 17.87
C THR A 134 24.44 -13.82 17.85
N ASN A 135 24.69 -12.51 17.76
CA ASN A 135 25.86 -11.95 18.44
C ASN A 135 25.73 -10.45 18.73
N LYS A 136 26.12 -10.09 19.95
CA LYS A 136 26.21 -8.76 20.53
C LYS A 136 26.90 -7.77 19.58
N LYS A 137 26.36 -6.54 19.51
CA LYS A 137 27.20 -5.34 19.49
C LYS A 137 26.46 -4.14 20.10
N SER A 138 27.18 -3.51 21.01
CA SER A 138 26.85 -2.43 21.94
C SER A 138 26.28 -1.19 21.25
N TYR A 139 25.14 -0.70 21.73
CA TYR A 139 24.59 0.61 21.39
C TYR A 139 25.13 1.63 22.40
N LYS A 140 26.21 2.33 22.02
CA LYS A 140 26.56 3.63 22.61
C LYS A 140 26.48 4.65 21.48
N ASP A 141 26.03 5.85 21.85
CA ASP A 141 26.00 7.08 21.05
C ASP A 141 24.72 7.36 20.26
N TYR A 142 23.65 7.67 21.02
CA TYR A 142 22.75 8.77 20.67
C TYR A 142 22.41 9.50 21.97
N SER A 143 23.05 10.66 22.19
CA SER A 143 22.64 11.64 23.21
C SER A 143 21.86 12.74 22.48
N PHE A 144 20.68 13.07 23.02
CA PHE A 144 19.98 14.33 22.74
C PHE A 144 20.49 15.39 23.71
#